data_AF-A0A928C9Z5-F1
#
_entry.id   AF-A0A928C9Z5-F1
#
_cell.length_a   1.000
_cell.length_b   1.000
_cell.length_c   1.000
_cell.angle_alpha   90.00
_cell.angle_beta   90.00
_cell.angle_gamma   90.00
#
_symmetry.space_group_name_H-M   'P 1'
#
loop_
_entity.id
_entity.type
_entity.pdbx_description
1 polymer ?
#
loop_
_entity_poly.entity_id
_entity_poly.type
_entity_poly.pdbx_seq_one_letter_code
_entity_poly.pdbx_strand_id
1 'polypeptide(L)' 'MLKPGIGLAYELMMGEASFLFNFGYHPYGLDMSYGRWYQKLGLKVNMGKYVYGKIALNTHFGVADFIGLGLGIRL' A
#
# COMPACT_ATOMS: atom_id res chain seq x y z
N MET A 1 13.87 -12.57 10.23
CA MET A 1 12.65 -13.39 10.44
C MET A 1 11.72 -13.19 9.25
N LEU A 2 11.42 -14.26 8.52
CA LEU A 2 10.46 -14.23 7.40
C LEU A 2 9.04 -14.16 7.99
N LYS A 3 8.27 -13.12 7.66
CA LYS A 3 6.84 -13.01 8.03
C LYS A 3 6.02 -13.31 6.77
N PRO A 4 5.74 -14.59 6.45
CA PRO A 4 4.86 -14.89 5.33
C PRO A 4 3.48 -14.31 5.61
N GLY A 5 2.95 -13.56 4.65
CA GLY A 5 1.67 -12.88 4.74
C GLY A 5 0.89 -13.09 3.46
N ILE A 6 -0.44 -13.04 3.58
CA ILE A 6 -1.35 -13.04 2.44
C ILE A 6 -1.95 -11.64 2.36
N GLY A 7 -1.96 -11.07 1.16
CA GLY A 7 -2.50 -9.74 0.92
C GLY A 7 -3.42 -9.74 -0.29
N LEU A 8 -4.45 -8.91 -0.21
CA LEU A 8 -5.29 -8.50 -1.33
C LEU A 8 -4.89 -7.08 -1.71
N ALA A 9 -4.62 -6.88 -2.99
CA ALA A 9 -4.38 -5.57 -3.57
C ALA A 9 -5.46 -5.31 -4.63
N TYR A 10 -6.09 -4.14 -4.54
CA TYR A 10 -7.07 -3.65 -5.48
C TYR A 10 -6.65 -2.27 -5.99
N GLU A 11 -6.64 -2.10 -7.30
CA GLU A 11 -6.35 -0.83 -7.94
C GLU A 11 -7.58 -0.35 -8.71
N LEU A 12 -8.14 0.77 -8.27
CA LEU A 12 -9.22 1.46 -8.98
C LEU A 12 -8.61 2.52 -9.89
N MET A 13 -8.63 2.25 -11.19
CA MET A 13 -8.14 3.20 -12.21
C MET A 13 -9.23 4.22 -12.56
N MET A 14 -8.91 5.51 -12.40
CA MET A 14 -9.79 6.63 -12.75
C MET A 14 -9.00 7.62 -13.64
N GLY A 15 -8.81 7.23 -14.90
CA GLY A 15 -8.06 8.01 -15.87
C GLY A 15 -6.59 8.15 -15.48
N GLU A 16 -6.15 9.38 -15.21
CA GLU A 16 -4.77 9.68 -14.80
C GLU A 16 -4.53 9.40 -13.31
N ALA A 17 -5.58 9.36 -12.49
CA ALA A 17 -5.48 9.00 -11.08
C ALA A 17 -5.82 7.51 -10.87
N SER A 18 -5.25 6.87 -9.87
CA SER A 18 -5.61 5.52 -9.47
C SER A 18 -5.55 5.37 -7.96
N PHE A 19 -6.58 4.78 -7.36
CA PHE A 19 -6.57 4.48 -5.93
C PHE A 19 -6.11 3.05 -5.71
N LEU A 20 -5.17 2.88 -4.79
CA LEU A 20 -4.54 1.61 -4.44
C LEU A 20 -5.00 1.22 -3.04
N PHE A 21 -5.79 0.17 -2.93
CA PHE A 21 -6.22 -0.41 -1.67
C PHE A 21 -5.47 -1.71 -1.46
N ASN A 22 -4.68 -1.80 -0.40
CA ASN A 22 -3.97 -3.01 -0.05
C ASN A 22 -4.39 -3.39 1.37
N PHE A 23 -4.80 -4.63 1.52
CA PHE A 23 -5.16 -5.21 2.80
C PHE A 23 -4.43 -6.52 2.95
N GLY A 24 -3.70 -6.70 4.03
CA GLY A 24 -3.04 -7.98 4.25
C GLY A 24 -3.04 -8.41 5.69
N TYR A 25 -2.85 -9.70 5.82
CA TYR A 25 -2.85 -10.42 7.07
C TYR A 25 -1.57 -11.22 7.20
N HIS A 26 -0.92 -11.09 8.35
CA HIS A 26 0.21 -11.91 8.73
C HIS A 26 -0.26 -13.00 9.69
N PRO A 27 -0.48 -14.25 9.21
CA PRO A 27 -0.93 -15.35 10.07
C PRO A 27 0.13 -15.81 11.06
N TYR A 28 1.43 -15.65 10.77
CA TYR A 28 2.53 -16.12 11.61
C TYR A 28 3.60 -15.04 11.84
N GLY A 29 3.89 -14.75 13.10
CA GLY A 29 4.96 -13.86 13.54
C GLY A 29 5.14 -13.87 15.06
N LEU A 30 6.38 -14.10 15.53
CA LEU A 30 6.77 -14.17 16.95
C LEU A 30 6.72 -12.82 17.69
N ASP A 31 6.50 -11.72 16.96
CA ASP A 31 6.42 -10.38 17.49
C ASP A 31 5.05 -9.78 17.12
N MET A 32 4.10 -9.98 18.02
CA MET A 32 2.69 -9.57 17.86
C MET A 32 2.43 -8.12 18.29
N SER A 33 3.48 -7.35 18.56
CA SER A 33 3.37 -6.02 19.18
C SER A 33 2.63 -4.97 18.33
N TYR A 34 2.47 -5.18 17.02
CA TYR A 34 1.90 -4.18 16.09
C TYR A 34 0.66 -4.66 15.31
N GLY A 35 0.05 -5.78 15.73
CA GLY A 35 -1.19 -6.29 15.14
C GLY A 35 -0.99 -7.09 13.84
N ARG A 36 -1.91 -8.03 13.61
CA ARG A 36 -1.84 -9.01 12.51
C ARG A 36 -2.36 -8.51 11.16
N TRP A 37 -3.06 -7.38 11.14
CA TRP A 37 -3.72 -6.82 9.96
C TRP A 37 -3.09 -5.48 9.61
N TYR A 38 -2.74 -5.30 8.34
CA TYR A 38 -2.27 -4.03 7.81
C TYR A 38 -3.19 -3.56 6.69
N GLN A 39 -3.45 -2.27 6.68
CA GLN A 39 -4.19 -1.57 5.65
C GLN A 39 -3.27 -0.53 5.03
N LYS A 40 -3.27 -0.46 3.72
CA LYS A 40 -2.53 0.55 2.97
C LYS A 40 -3.42 1.15 1.92
N LEU A 41 -3.64 2.45 2.04
CA LEU A 41 -4.33 3.26 1.07
C LEU A 41 -3.29 4.02 0.26
N GLY A 42 -3.44 4.12 -1.05
CA GLY A 42 -2.56 4.92 -1.88
C GLY A 42 -3.29 5.62 -2.99
N LEU A 43 -2.74 6.74 -3.42
CA LEU A 43 -3.13 7.47 -4.60
C LEU A 43 -1.94 7.48 -5.57
N LYS A 44 -2.19 7.03 -6.79
CA LYS A 44 -1.26 7.10 -7.91
C LYS A 44 -1.75 8.18 -8.87
N VAL A 45 -0.87 9.03 -9.35
CA VAL A 45 -1.17 10.05 -10.35
C VAL A 45 -0.17 9.92 -11.49
N ASN A 46 -0.65 9.60 -12.67
CA ASN A 46 0.17 9.51 -13.87
C ASN A 46 0.52 10.92 -14.35
N MET A 47 1.80 11.20 -14.47
CA MET A 47 2.35 12.44 -15.03
C MET A 47 2.78 12.14 -16.47
N GLY A 48 1.80 11.88 -17.32
CA GLY A 48 2.00 11.41 -18.70
C GLY A 48 2.06 9.88 -18.82
N LYS A 49 2.59 9.41 -19.95
CA LYS A 49 2.55 7.98 -20.32
C LYS A 49 3.57 7.12 -19.57
N TYR A 50 4.68 7.71 -19.15
CA TYR A 50 5.85 6.98 -18.67
C TYR A 50 6.16 7.20 -17.19
N VAL A 51 5.59 8.23 -16.56
CA VAL A 51 5.94 8.60 -15.18
C VAL A 51 4.67 8.66 -14.35
N TYR A 52 4.74 8.21 -13.11
CA TYR A 52 3.67 8.40 -12.14
C TYR A 52 4.22 8.74 -10.76
N GLY A 53 3.53 9.63 -10.07
CA GLY A 53 3.68 9.85 -8.64
C GLY A 53 2.78 8.90 -7.86
N LYS A 54 3.20 8.54 -6.66
CA LYS A 54 2.42 7.74 -5.72
C LYS A 54 2.55 8.31 -4.31
N ILE A 55 1.43 8.47 -3.65
CA ILE A 55 1.34 8.73 -2.22
C ILE A 55 0.68 7.51 -1.60
N ALA A 56 1.23 6.98 -0.51
CA ALA A 56 0.67 5.83 0.18
C ALA A 56 0.67 6.05 1.69
N LEU A 57 -0.48 5.88 2.30
CA LEU A 57 -0.67 5.84 3.74
C LEU A 57 -0.75 4.38 4.18
N ASN A 58 0.20 3.96 5.04
CA ASN A 58 0.14 2.68 5.73
C ASN A 58 -0.45 2.89 7.13
N THR A 59 -1.37 2.01 7.49
CA THR A 59 -2.07 2.02 8.77
C THR A 59 -2.05 0.60 9.35
N HIS A 60 -1.61 0.46 10.60
CA HIS A 60 -1.79 -0.78 11.36
C HIS A 60 -2.93 -0.57 12.35
N PHE A 61 -3.95 -1.43 12.29
CA PHE A 61 -5.06 -1.43 13.25
C PHE A 61 -5.75 -0.06 13.49
N GLY A 62 -5.78 0.81 12.49
CA GLY A 62 -6.39 2.15 12.58
C GLY A 62 -5.45 3.27 13.04
N VAL A 63 -4.19 2.95 13.39
CA VAL A 63 -3.15 3.94 13.67
C VAL A 63 -2.34 4.20 12.40
N ALA A 64 -2.32 5.46 11.94
CA ALA A 64 -1.55 5.88 10.78
C ALA A 64 -0.07 5.97 11.16
N ASP A 65 0.71 4.97 10.75
CA ASP A 65 2.14 4.91 11.07
C ASP A 65 3.00 5.68 10.06
N PHE A 66 2.66 5.60 8.77
CA PHE A 66 3.60 6.02 7.73
C PHE A 66 2.94 6.57 6.47
N ILE A 67 3.41 7.72 6.02
CA ILE A 67 3.12 8.28 4.70
C ILE A 67 4.36 8.09 3.83
N GLY A 68 4.22 7.32 2.75
CA GLY A 68 5.22 7.14 1.73
C GLY A 68 4.90 7.98 0.50
N LEU A 69 5.88 8.74 0.05
CA LEU A 69 5.89 9.39 -1.26
C LEU A 69 6.79 8.59 -2.19
N GLY A 70 6.39 8.42 -3.45
CA GLY A 70 7.14 7.65 -4.43
C GLY A 70 6.95 8.21 -5.84
N LEU A 71 7.96 7.97 -6.67
CA LEU A 71 7.93 8.21 -8.11
C LEU A 71 8.23 6.87 -8.79
N GLY A 72 7.53 6.59 -9.88
CA GLY A 72 7.69 5.36 -10.63
C GLY A 72 7.65 5.60 -12.13
N ILE A 73 8.26 4.67 -12.86
CA ILE A 73 8.27 4.65 -14.32
C ILE A 73 7.35 3.51 -14.78
N ARG A 74 6.49 3.80 -15.75
CA ARG A 74 5.68 2.83 -16.48
C ARG A 74 6.36 2.58 -17.82
N LEU A 75 6.79 1.33 -18.04
CA LEU A 75 7.34 0.84 -19.30
C LEU A 75 6.21 0.36 -20.21
#